data_AF-A0A2W5VPX8-F1
#
_entry.id   AF-A0A2W5VPX8-F1
#
_cell.length_a   1.000
_cell.length_b   1.000
_cell.length_c   1.000
_cell.angle_alpha   90.00
_cell.angle_beta   90.00
_cell.angle_gamma   90.00
#
_symmetry.space_group_name_H-M   'P 1'
#
loop_
_entity.id
_entity.type
_entity.pdbx_description
1 polymer ?
#
loop_
_entity_poly.entity_id
_entity_poly.type
_entity_poly.pdbx_seq_one_letter_code
_entity_poly.pdbx_strand_id
1 'polypeptide(L)' 'MAYDTEDARWAAWEARDRAADGAFFVAVRTTGVYCVARCAGRPLRKNVEFHDTRESARAAGFRACLRCKPDREAA' A
#
# COMPACT_ATOMS: atom_id res chain seq x y z
N MET A 1 12.63 11.69 -5.39
CA MET A 1 11.86 10.68 -4.64
C MET A 1 10.60 10.39 -5.46
N ALA A 2 10.43 9.18 -5.99
CA ALA A 2 9.45 8.91 -7.04
C ALA A 2 7.97 9.02 -6.62
N TYR A 3 7.69 9.09 -5.31
CA TYR A 3 6.33 9.09 -4.75
C TYR A 3 6.15 10.09 -3.60
N ASP A 4 6.63 11.34 -3.80
CA ASP A 4 6.56 12.40 -2.77
C ASP A 4 5.12 12.88 -2.49
N THR A 5 4.21 12.75 -3.46
CA THR A 5 2.82 13.18 -3.32
C THR A 5 1.86 11.99 -3.22
N GLU A 6 0.78 12.17 -2.46
CA GLU A 6 -0.31 11.19 -2.41
C GLU A 6 -0.92 10.92 -3.78
N ASP A 7 -0.96 11.92 -4.67
CA ASP A 7 -1.46 11.76 -6.03
C ASP A 7 -0.54 10.87 -6.88
N ALA A 8 0.79 10.99 -6.73
CA ALA A 8 1.74 10.09 -7.39
C ALA A 8 1.63 8.65 -6.85
N ARG A 9 1.48 8.49 -5.52
CA ARG A 9 1.22 7.19 -4.88
C ARG A 9 -0.09 6.58 -5.39
N TRP A 10 -1.13 7.40 -5.51
CA TRP A 10 -2.44 7.00 -6.02
C TRP A 10 -2.37 6.58 -7.49
N ALA A 11 -1.75 7.38 -8.36
CA ALA A 11 -1.57 7.07 -9.77
C ALA A 11 -0.77 5.78 -9.98
N ALA A 12 0.32 5.59 -9.23
CA ALA A 12 1.12 4.36 -9.28
C ALA A 12 0.33 3.14 -8.80
N TRP A 13 -0.51 3.31 -7.77
CA TRP A 13 -1.40 2.27 -7.28
C TRP A 13 -2.51 1.92 -8.30
N GLU A 14 -3.10 2.91 -8.97
CA GLU A 14 -4.05 2.69 -10.08
C GLU A 14 -3.38 1.99 -11.27
N ALA A 15 -2.15 2.39 -11.61
CA ALA A 15 -1.34 1.78 -12.66
C ALA A 15 -0.82 0.39 -12.29
N ARG A 16 -0.91 -0.02 -11.01
CA ARG A 16 -0.34 -1.26 -10.47
C ARG A 16 1.14 -1.41 -10.78
N ASP A 17 1.85 -0.30 -10.64
CA ASP A 17 3.27 -0.24 -10.98
C ASP A 17 4.07 -1.18 -10.06
N ARG A 18 4.85 -2.08 -10.67
CA ARG A 18 5.76 -2.97 -9.93
C ARG A 18 6.96 -2.21 -9.36
N ALA A 19 7.34 -1.07 -9.94
CA ALA A 19 8.39 -0.21 -9.41
C ALA A 19 7.97 0.47 -8.09
N ALA A 20 6.66 0.61 -7.87
CA ALA A 20 6.10 1.08 -6.61
C ALA A 20 6.02 -0.02 -5.53
N ASP A 21 6.32 -1.28 -5.90
CA ASP A 21 6.33 -2.37 -4.94
C ASP A 21 7.46 -2.18 -3.93
N GLY A 22 7.09 -2.11 -2.65
CA GLY A 22 8.03 -1.79 -1.56
C GLY A 22 8.45 -0.32 -1.46
N ALA A 23 8.06 0.53 -2.40
CA ALA A 23 8.31 1.98 -2.33
C ALA A 23 7.34 2.69 -1.38
N PHE A 24 6.10 2.21 -1.31
CA PHE A 24 5.10 2.64 -0.33
C PHE A 24 4.07 1.53 -0.10
N PHE A 25 3.36 1.64 1.02
CA PHE A 25 2.33 0.73 1.48
C PHE A 25 1.00 1.46 1.61
N VAL A 26 -0.08 0.79 1.25
CA VAL A 26 -1.43 1.33 1.22
C VAL A 26 -2.22 0.67 2.33
N ALA A 27 -2.45 1.38 3.44
CA ALA A 27 -3.30 0.96 4.53
C ALA A 27 -4.76 1.31 4.25
N VAL A 28 -5.63 0.32 4.39
CA VAL A 28 -7.07 0.48 4.17
C VAL A 28 -7.76 0.48 5.53
N ARG A 29 -8.24 1.64 5.95
CA ARG A 29 -8.87 1.85 7.27
C ARG A 29 -10.12 1.00 7.46
N THR A 30 -10.87 0.72 6.40
CA THR A 30 -12.10 -0.08 6.49
C THR A 30 -11.85 -1.55 6.78
N THR A 31 -10.74 -2.12 6.29
CA THR A 31 -10.39 -3.54 6.51
C THR A 31 -9.33 -3.74 7.59
N GLY A 32 -8.65 -2.66 8.00
CA GLY A 32 -7.52 -2.70 8.91
C GLY A 32 -6.30 -3.40 8.29
N VAL A 33 -6.19 -3.43 6.96
CA VAL A 33 -5.15 -4.18 6.23
C VAL A 33 -4.28 -3.21 5.43
N TYR A 34 -2.96 -3.42 5.43
CA TYR A 34 -2.05 -2.73 4.52
C TYR A 34 -1.60 -3.64 3.37
N CYS A 35 -1.50 -3.04 2.18
CA CYS A 35 -1.21 -3.68 0.91
C CYS A 35 -0.05 -2.98 0.20
N VAL A 36 0.48 -3.60 -0.87
CA VAL A 36 1.43 -2.98 -1.81
C VAL A 36 0.70 -2.28 -2.97
N ALA A 37 1.39 -1.39 -3.67
CA ALA A 37 0.90 -0.64 -4.82
C ALA A 37 0.42 -1.52 -6.01
N ARG A 38 0.69 -2.82 -6.03
CA ARG A 38 0.11 -3.74 -7.04
C ARG A 38 -1.29 -4.25 -6.67
N CYS A 39 -1.80 -3.95 -5.48
CA CYS A 39 -2.97 -4.64 -4.96
C CYS A 39 -4.26 -4.20 -5.67
N ALA A 40 -5.05 -5.16 -6.15
CA ALA A 40 -6.28 -4.91 -6.92
C ALA A 40 -7.47 -4.40 -6.09
N GLY A 41 -7.26 -4.06 -4.81
CA GLY A 41 -8.30 -3.47 -3.98
C GLY A 41 -8.72 -2.13 -4.56
N ARG A 42 -10.04 -1.90 -4.68
CA ARG A 42 -10.62 -0.60 -5.06
C ARG A 42 -11.37 0.06 -3.89
N PRO A 43 -10.77 0.26 -2.71
CA PRO A 43 -11.40 1.05 -1.67
C PRO A 43 -11.43 2.54 -2.05
N LEU A 44 -12.33 3.28 -1.42
CA LEU A 44 -12.47 4.72 -1.63
C LEU A 44 -11.24 5.44 -1.08
N ARG A 45 -10.73 6.45 -1.82
CA ARG A 45 -9.55 7.27 -1.43
C ARG A 45 -9.62 7.81 0.00
N LYS A 46 -10.82 8.15 0.48
CA LYS A 46 -11.07 8.61 1.86
C LYS A 46 -10.73 7.60 2.97
N ASN A 47 -10.66 6.32 2.64
CA ASN A 47 -10.39 5.22 3.57
C ASN A 47 -9.00 4.62 3.34
N VAL A 48 -8.19 5.25 2.48
CA VAL A 48 -6.86 4.81 2.10
C VAL A 48 -5.85 5.74 2.72
N GLU A 49 -4.84 5.16 3.35
CA GLU A 49 -3.73 5.87 3.97
C GLU A 49 -2.42 5.32 3.39
N PHE A 50 -1.49 6.18 3.05
CA PHE A 50 -0.21 5.79 2.46
C PHE A 50 0.90 5.85 3.52
N HIS A 51 1.61 4.75 3.71
CA HIS A 51 2.77 4.66 4.59
C HIS A 51 4.02 4.37 3.78
N ASP A 52 5.16 4.94 4.15
CA ASP A 52 6.44 4.64 3.51
C ASP A 52 6.96 3.25 3.86
N THR A 53 6.70 2.76 5.08
CA THR A 53 7.24 1.48 5.56
C THR A 53 6.18 0.55 6.14
N ARG A 54 6.44 -0.76 6.05
CA ARG A 54 5.61 -1.80 6.69
C ARG A 54 5.56 -1.62 8.21
N GLU A 55 6.66 -1.15 8.79
CA GLU A 55 6.78 -0.90 10.23
C GLU A 55 5.83 0.22 10.66
N SER A 56 5.74 1.32 9.90
CA SER A 56 4.79 2.40 10.17
C SER A 56 3.34 1.89 10.11
N ALA A 57 2.99 1.12 9.08
CA ALA A 57 1.66 0.53 8.96
C ALA A 57 1.35 -0.46 10.11
N ARG A 58 2.33 -1.27 10.51
CA ARG A 58 2.19 -2.22 11.63
C ARG A 58 2.07 -1.50 12.98
N ALA A 59 2.82 -0.42 13.18
CA ALA A 59 2.75 0.43 14.37
C ALA A 59 1.38 1.13 14.49
N ALA A 60 0.78 1.49 13.35
CA ALA A 60 -0.59 1.99 13.29
C ALA A 60 -1.68 0.91 13.51
N GLY A 61 -1.29 -0.36 13.68
CA GLY A 61 -2.21 -1.46 13.97
C GLY A 61 -2.81 -2.14 12.72
N PHE A 62 -2.28 -1.85 11.53
CA PHE A 62 -2.72 -2.51 10.31
C PHE A 62 -2.06 -3.88 10.14
N ARG A 63 -2.82 -4.86 9.66
CA ARG A 63 -2.32 -6.21 9.35
C ARG A 63 -1.85 -6.33 7.90
N ALA A 64 -0.85 -7.17 7.64
CA ALA A 64 -0.38 -7.41 6.26
C ALA A 64 -1.47 -8.09 5.42
N CYS A 65 -1.65 -7.64 4.18
CA CYS A 65 -2.57 -8.28 3.25
C CYS A 65 -2.09 -9.69 2.87
N LEU A 66 -2.86 -10.72 3.24
CA LEU A 66 -2.56 -12.12 2.92
C LEU A 66 -2.65 -12.43 1.41
N ARG A 67 -3.34 -11.58 0.64
CA ARG A 67 -3.56 -11.77 -0.80
C ARG A 67 -2.46 -11.15 -1.64
N CYS A 68 -2.09 -9.92 -1.31
CA CYS A 68 -1.03 -9.18 -2.00
C CYS A 68 0.36 -9.57 -1.45
N LYS A 69 0.40 -10.23 -0.27
CA LYS A 69 1.59 -10.66 0.47
C LYS A 69 2.74 -9.65 0.33
N PRO A 70 2.58 -8.43 0.87
CA PRO A 70 3.61 -7.40 0.82
C PRO A 70 4.91 -7.83 1.51
N ASP A 71 4.85 -8.94 2.26
CA ASP A 71 5.99 -9.57 2.94
C ASP A 71 6.57 -10.77 2.18
N ARG A 72 5.90 -11.27 1.13
CA ARG A 72 6.27 -12.51 0.43
C ARG A 72 6.64 -12.31 -1.05
N GLU A 73 6.95 -11.09 -1.49
CA GLU A 73 7.54 -10.83 -2.82
C GLU A 73 9.05 -11.07 -2.90
N ALA A 74 9.56 -11.97 -2.06
CA ALA A 74 10.86 -12.58 -2.24
C ALA A 74 10.69 -14.11 -2.26
N ALA A 75 10.31 -14.64 -3.43
CA ALA A 75 10.58 -16.00 -3.85
C ALA A 75 10.68 -16.02 -5.38
#